data_AF-A0A1F4FGS0-F1
#
_entry.id   AF-A0A1F4FGS0-F1
#
_cell.length_a   1.000
_cell.length_b   1.000
_cell.length_c   1.000
_cell.angle_alpha   90.00
_cell.angle_beta   90.00
_cell.angle_gamma   90.00
#
_symmetry.space_group_name_H-M   'P 1'
#
loop_
_entity.id
_entity.type
_entity.pdbx_description
1 polymer ?
#
loop_
_entity_poly.entity_id
_entity_poly.type
_entity_poly.pdbx_seq_one_letter_code
_entity_poly.pdbx_strand_id
1 'polypeptide(L)'
;MSKKFYRKRLMKALVLVFSTLVAFAAVAQDRRSELDKAYEEARAAYLALKDAEARREQSIEPQAGERQGTASGGTRPTEQYAGRQQLLEQEVEMARRRYDAALKRWNDLK
;
A
#
# COMPACT_ATOMS: atom_id res chain seq x y z
N MET A 1 38.17 22.52 44.52
CA MET A 1 37.62 22.53 43.14
C MET A 1 36.50 23.58 43.07
N SER A 2 36.64 24.64 42.27
CA SER A 2 35.77 25.83 42.33
C SER A 2 34.35 25.55 41.81
N LYS A 3 33.31 25.97 42.55
CA LYS A 3 31.87 25.85 42.19
C LYS A 3 31.55 26.35 40.76
N LYS A 4 32.32 27.30 40.24
CA LYS A 4 32.18 27.83 38.87
C LYS A 4 32.52 26.79 37.79
N PHE A 5 33.53 25.95 38.02
CA PHE A 5 33.91 24.88 37.08
C PHE A 5 32.84 23.78 37.04
N TYR A 6 32.26 23.45 38.18
CA TYR A 6 31.20 22.43 38.28
C TYR A 6 29.93 22.88 37.57
N ARG A 7 29.49 24.13 37.77
CA ARG A 7 28.33 24.73 37.07
C ARG A 7 28.51 24.80 35.55
N LYS A 8 29.73 25.12 35.08
CA LYS A 8 30.03 25.20 33.65
C LYS A 8 30.04 23.83 32.97
N ARG A 9 30.50 22.78 33.66
CA ARG A 9 30.41 21.38 33.19
C ARG A 9 28.96 20.87 33.23
N LEU A 10 28.22 21.18 34.29
CA LEU A 10 26.81 20.80 34.44
C LEU A 10 25.95 21.44 33.34
N MET A 11 26.11 22.74 33.06
CA MET A 11 25.38 23.41 31.97
C MET A 11 25.71 22.83 30.59
N LYS A 12 26.98 22.50 30.31
CA LYS A 12 27.36 21.85 29.05
C LYS A 12 26.72 20.46 28.92
N ALA A 13 26.71 19.67 29.99
CA ALA A 13 26.03 18.38 30.01
C ALA A 13 24.52 18.52 29.82
N LEU A 14 23.89 19.53 30.45
CA LEU A 14 22.47 19.81 30.31
C LEU A 14 22.08 20.21 28.89
N VAL A 15 22.88 21.08 28.24
CA VAL A 15 22.67 21.46 26.84
C VAL A 15 22.82 20.25 25.91
N LEU A 16 23.84 19.41 26.12
CA LEU A 16 24.04 18.19 25.32
C LEU A 16 22.86 17.21 25.48
N VAL A 17 22.43 16.93 26.70
CA VAL A 17 21.29 16.04 26.99
C VAL A 17 20.00 16.60 26.39
N PHE A 18 19.76 17.91 26.51
CA PHE A 18 18.58 18.54 25.92
C PHE A 18 18.59 18.45 24.39
N SER A 19 19.75 18.71 23.75
CA SER A 19 19.88 18.58 22.30
C SER A 19 19.67 17.14 21.81
N THR A 20 20.13 16.14 22.56
CA THR A 20 19.85 14.73 22.21
C THR A 20 18.37 14.38 22.34
N LEU A 21 17.69 14.86 23.37
CA LEU A 21 16.26 14.60 23.57
C LEU A 21 15.40 15.21 22.45
N VAL A 22 15.73 16.43 22.01
CA VAL A 22 15.03 17.07 20.88
C VAL A 22 15.23 16.30 19.58
N ALA A 23 16.45 15.81 19.33
CA ALA A 23 16.74 14.99 18.14
C ALA A 23 15.95 13.67 18.12
N PHE A 24 15.87 12.97 19.26
CA PHE A 24 15.08 11.74 19.37
C PHE A 24 13.57 11.99 19.20
N ALA A 25 13.06 13.10 19.75
CA ALA A 25 11.66 13.48 19.59
C ALA A 25 11.30 13.76 18.11
N ALA A 26 12.18 14.45 17.38
CA ALA A 26 11.99 14.70 15.95
C ALA A 26 11.97 13.40 15.12
N VAL A 27 12.90 12.47 15.37
CA VAL A 27 12.95 11.16 14.70
C VAL A 27 11.71 10.32 15.00
N ALA A 28 11.24 10.32 16.24
CA ALA A 28 10.03 9.59 16.63
C ALA A 28 8.77 10.14 15.96
N GLN A 29 8.66 11.48 15.82
CA GLN A 29 7.55 12.12 15.13
C GLN A 29 7.54 11.80 13.63
N ASP A 30 8.71 11.82 13.00
CA ASP A 30 8.85 11.52 11.56
C ASP A 30 8.44 10.08 11.25
N ARG A 31 8.94 9.11 12.02
CA ARG A 31 8.57 7.68 11.90
C ARG A 31 7.07 7.46 12.05
N ARG A 32 6.41 8.15 12.99
CA ARG A 32 4.95 8.05 13.18
C ARG A 32 4.21 8.56 11.94
N SER A 33 4.68 9.68 11.36
CA SER A 33 4.09 10.23 10.15
C SER A 33 4.25 9.31 8.94
N GLU A 34 5.39 8.62 8.82
CA GLU A 34 5.64 7.63 7.77
C GLU A 34 4.78 6.39 7.94
N LEU A 35 4.58 5.93 9.18
CA LEU A 35 3.72 4.80 9.49
C LEU A 35 2.25 5.08 9.13
N ASP A 36 1.75 6.27 9.49
CA ASP A 36 0.38 6.70 9.16
C ASP A 36 0.18 6.77 7.63
N LYS A 37 1.16 7.32 6.90
CA LYS A 37 1.15 7.35 5.43
C LYS A 37 1.14 5.95 4.82
N ALA A 38 2.00 5.06 5.31
CA ALA A 38 2.09 3.68 4.82
C ALA A 38 0.81 2.90 5.11
N TYR A 39 0.15 3.16 6.24
CA TYR A 39 -1.15 2.59 6.55
C TYR A 39 -2.23 3.05 5.56
N GLU A 40 -2.34 4.35 5.29
CA GLU A 40 -3.31 4.87 4.33
C GLU A 40 -3.04 4.37 2.90
N GLU A 41 -1.77 4.23 2.51
CA GLU A 41 -1.38 3.62 1.23
C GLU A 41 -1.82 2.15 1.14
N ALA A 42 -1.56 1.35 2.18
CA ALA A 42 -2.00 -0.06 2.22
C ALA A 42 -3.53 -0.18 2.20
N ARG A 43 -4.24 0.71 2.90
CA ARG A 43 -5.70 0.77 2.89
C ARG A 43 -6.25 1.15 1.52
N ALA A 44 -5.67 2.15 0.86
CA ALA A 44 -6.07 2.55 -0.49
C ALA A 44 -5.82 1.42 -1.51
N ALA A 45 -4.67 0.76 -1.45
CA ALA A 45 -4.33 -0.37 -2.31
C ALA A 45 -5.27 -1.57 -2.09
N TYR A 46 -5.67 -1.83 -0.84
CA TYR A 46 -6.66 -2.86 -0.51
C TYR A 46 -8.02 -2.57 -1.16
N LEU A 47 -8.50 -1.33 -1.07
CA LEU A 47 -9.78 -0.94 -1.69
C LEU A 47 -9.70 -1.06 -3.22
N ALA A 48 -8.58 -0.68 -3.83
CA ALA A 48 -8.35 -0.85 -5.27
C ALA A 48 -8.35 -2.32 -5.70
N LEU A 49 -7.75 -3.22 -4.89
CA LEU A 49 -7.80 -4.65 -5.12
C LEU A 49 -9.25 -5.17 -5.05
N LYS A 50 -10.01 -4.76 -4.03
CA LYS A 50 -11.41 -5.17 -3.89
C LYS A 50 -12.28 -4.71 -5.05
N ASP A 51 -12.05 -3.51 -5.55
CA ASP A 51 -12.76 -2.98 -6.71
C ASP A 51 -12.39 -3.76 -7.99
N ALA A 52 -11.12 -4.08 -8.21
CA ALA A 52 -10.69 -4.92 -9.33
C ALA A 52 -11.30 -6.34 -9.26
N GLU A 53 -11.30 -6.95 -8.07
CA GLU A 53 -11.95 -8.26 -7.83
C GLU A 53 -13.45 -8.19 -8.14
N ALA A 54 -14.13 -7.13 -7.70
CA ALA A 54 -15.56 -6.93 -7.97
C ALA A 54 -15.86 -6.75 -9.45
N ARG A 55 -15.06 -5.96 -10.18
CA ARG A 55 -15.23 -5.80 -11.65
C ARG A 55 -15.05 -7.10 -12.40
N ARG A 56 -14.09 -7.93 -12.00
CA ARG A 56 -13.89 -9.28 -12.56
C ARG A 56 -15.11 -10.16 -12.31
N GLU A 57 -15.61 -10.19 -11.08
CA GLU A 57 -16.78 -11.01 -10.71
C GLU A 57 -18.06 -10.58 -11.44
N GLN A 58 -18.29 -9.28 -11.56
CA GLN A 58 -19.41 -8.72 -12.33
C GLN A 58 -19.30 -8.99 -13.84
N SER A 59 -18.12 -9.39 -14.30
CA SER A 59 -17.79 -9.54 -15.72
C SER A 59 -17.72 -11.00 -16.18
N ILE A 60 -18.10 -11.97 -15.33
CA ILE A 60 -18.04 -13.41 -15.63
C ILE A 60 -18.90 -13.76 -16.85
N GLU A 61 -20.08 -13.16 -16.99
CA GLU A 61 -20.94 -13.48 -18.12
C GLU A 61 -20.44 -12.84 -19.42
N PRO A 62 -20.50 -13.57 -20.55
CA PRO A 62 -20.28 -12.97 -21.87
C PRO A 62 -21.28 -11.86 -22.17
N GLN A 63 -20.79 -10.75 -22.69
CA GLN A 63 -21.59 -9.61 -23.11
C GLN A 63 -22.25 -9.87 -24.47
N ALA A 64 -23.13 -8.95 -24.87
CA ALA A 64 -23.71 -8.98 -26.21
C ALA A 64 -22.61 -8.92 -27.29
N GLY A 65 -22.70 -9.78 -28.30
CA GLY A 65 -21.67 -9.90 -29.34
C GLY A 65 -20.49 -10.81 -28.98
N GLU A 66 -20.33 -11.15 -27.70
CA GLU A 66 -19.25 -12.03 -27.26
C GLU A 66 -19.61 -13.52 -27.30
N ARG A 67 -20.84 -13.86 -27.69
CA ARG A 67 -21.27 -15.24 -27.95
C ARG A 67 -21.42 -15.46 -29.46
N GLN A 68 -20.90 -16.58 -29.93
CA GLN A 68 -21.02 -17.03 -31.32
C GLN A 68 -21.72 -18.37 -31.38
N GLY A 69 -22.67 -18.51 -32.32
CA GLY A 69 -23.34 -19.78 -32.60
C GLY A 69 -22.38 -20.83 -33.17
N THR A 70 -22.63 -22.10 -32.87
CA THR A 70 -21.91 -23.24 -33.44
C THR A 70 -22.77 -23.96 -34.48
N ALA A 71 -22.13 -24.68 -35.41
CA ALA A 71 -22.83 -25.48 -36.43
C ALA A 71 -23.74 -26.57 -35.83
N SER A 72 -23.50 -26.98 -34.58
CA SER A 72 -24.32 -27.92 -33.82
C SER A 72 -25.53 -27.30 -33.09
N GLY A 73 -25.80 -25.99 -33.28
CA GLY A 73 -26.91 -25.28 -32.64
C GLY A 73 -26.63 -24.78 -31.22
N GLY A 74 -25.38 -24.85 -30.75
CA GLY A 74 -24.96 -24.29 -29.46
C GLY A 74 -24.44 -22.86 -29.57
N THR A 75 -24.02 -22.28 -28.45
CA THR A 75 -23.26 -21.01 -28.43
C THR A 75 -21.98 -21.17 -27.61
N ARG A 76 -20.92 -20.47 -28.02
CA ARG A 76 -19.65 -20.42 -27.29
C ARG A 76 -19.18 -18.98 -27.11
N PRO A 77 -18.43 -18.66 -26.04
CA PRO A 77 -17.73 -17.40 -25.94
C PRO A 77 -16.71 -17.22 -27.07
N THR A 78 -16.50 -15.97 -27.46
CA THR A 78 -15.58 -15.54 -28.52
C THR A 78 -14.18 -15.26 -27.96
N GLU A 79 -13.22 -15.01 -28.86
CA GLU A 79 -11.89 -14.50 -28.48
C GLU A 79 -11.95 -13.13 -27.81
N GLN A 80 -12.94 -12.30 -28.17
CA GLN A 80 -13.17 -11.01 -27.50
C GLN A 80 -13.49 -11.20 -26.01
N TYR A 81 -14.37 -12.14 -25.67
CA TYR A 81 -14.62 -12.53 -24.28
C TYR A 81 -13.32 -12.98 -23.59
N ALA A 82 -12.56 -13.87 -24.23
CA ALA A 82 -11.32 -14.39 -23.66
C ALA A 82 -10.30 -13.28 -23.38
N GLY A 83 -10.12 -12.35 -24.32
CA GLY A 83 -9.22 -11.20 -24.16
C GLY A 83 -9.67 -10.27 -23.03
N ARG A 84 -10.99 -10.01 -22.91
CA ARG A 84 -11.54 -9.22 -21.79
C ARG A 84 -11.32 -9.89 -20.44
N GLN A 85 -11.53 -11.20 -20.34
CA GLN A 85 -11.27 -11.96 -19.10
C GLN A 85 -9.78 -11.91 -18.72
N GLN A 86 -8.87 -12.03 -19.68
CA GLN A 86 -7.44 -11.91 -19.43
C GLN A 86 -7.05 -10.53 -18.92
N LEU A 87 -7.62 -9.46 -19.48
CA LEU A 87 -7.36 -8.10 -19.02
C LEU A 87 -7.82 -7.90 -17.57
N LEU A 88 -9.02 -8.37 -17.24
CA LEU A 88 -9.57 -8.31 -15.88
C LEU A 88 -8.70 -9.09 -14.88
N GLU A 89 -8.20 -10.27 -15.27
CA GLU A 89 -7.27 -11.03 -14.44
C GLU A 89 -5.95 -10.29 -14.21
N GLN A 90 -5.40 -9.66 -15.26
CA GLN A 90 -4.19 -8.84 -15.14
C GLN A 90 -4.41 -7.62 -14.24
N GLU A 91 -5.57 -6.98 -14.31
CA GLU A 91 -5.92 -5.86 -13.42
C GLU A 91 -5.93 -6.27 -11.95
N VAL A 92 -6.58 -7.41 -11.64
CA VAL A 92 -6.60 -7.99 -10.28
C VAL A 92 -5.18 -8.29 -9.80
N GLU A 93 -4.38 -8.94 -10.65
CA GLU A 93 -3.01 -9.33 -10.31
C GLU A 93 -2.12 -8.10 -10.07
N MET A 94 -2.23 -7.06 -10.89
CA MET A 94 -1.51 -5.80 -10.67
C MET A 94 -1.95 -5.11 -9.37
N ALA A 95 -3.26 -5.08 -9.07
CA ALA A 95 -3.78 -4.50 -7.84
C ALA A 95 -3.31 -5.30 -6.60
N ARG A 96 -3.24 -6.62 -6.72
CA ARG A 96 -2.72 -7.52 -5.68
C ARG A 96 -1.26 -7.24 -5.37
N ARG A 97 -0.39 -7.16 -6.38
CA ARG A 97 1.02 -6.82 -6.19
C ARG A 97 1.22 -5.44 -5.54
N ARG A 98 0.40 -4.45 -5.91
CA ARG A 98 0.43 -3.13 -5.27
C ARG A 98 0.04 -3.21 -3.80
N TYR A 99 -1.02 -3.94 -3.48
CA TYR A 99 -1.43 -4.16 -2.10
C TYR A 99 -0.35 -4.89 -1.29
N ASP A 100 0.22 -5.96 -1.82
CA ASP A 100 1.28 -6.72 -1.13
C ASP A 100 2.51 -5.85 -0.86
N ALA A 101 2.91 -5.00 -1.82
CA ALA A 101 4.01 -4.07 -1.66
C ALA A 101 3.72 -3.00 -0.58
N ALA A 102 2.53 -2.40 -0.61
CA ALA A 102 2.12 -1.40 0.38
C ALA A 102 1.99 -2.02 1.79
N LEU A 103 1.43 -3.22 1.89
CA LEU A 103 1.33 -3.97 3.14
C LEU A 103 2.71 -4.31 3.71
N LYS A 104 3.64 -4.74 2.85
CA LYS A 104 5.03 -4.97 3.25
C LYS A 104 5.66 -3.70 3.79
N ARG A 105 5.52 -2.56 3.11
CA ARG A 105 6.05 -1.26 3.55
C ARG A 105 5.50 -0.87 4.93
N TRP A 106 4.20 -1.02 5.15
CA TRP A 106 3.58 -0.72 6.45
C TRP A 106 4.11 -1.63 7.56
N ASN A 107 4.23 -2.94 7.29
CA ASN A 107 4.78 -3.90 8.25
C ASN A 107 6.25 -3.63 8.59
N ASP A 108 7.06 -3.21 7.63
CA ASP A 108 8.48 -2.89 7.85
C ASP A 108 8.68 -1.63 8.74
N LEU A 109 7.67 -0.75 8.82
CA LEU A 109 7.72 0.48 9.63
C LEU A 109 7.21 0.29 11.06
N LYS A 110 6.43 -0.76 11.31
CA LYS A 110 5.84 -1.10 12.62
C LYS A 110 6.90 -1.56 13.60
#